data_AF-H3KH99-F1
#
_entry.id   AF-H3KH99-F1
#
_cell.length_a   1.000
_cell.length_b   1.000
_cell.length_c   1.000
_cell.angle_alpha   90.00
_cell.angle_beta   90.00
_cell.angle_gamma   90.00
#
_symmetry.space_group_name_H-M   'P 1'
#
loop_
_entity.id
_entity.type
_entity.pdbx_description
1 polymer ?
#
loop_
_entity_poly.entity_id
_entity_poly.type
_entity_poly.pdbx_seq_one_letter_code
_entity_poly.pdbx_strand_id
1 'polypeptide(L)'
;RRLPENYNDFSHAMAPGPDGRYFLRVASSDLRRADDTHVRTVRDVIIEVDRDGNVTDEWRLFDILDPQRNIVLKSIDQGAVCLNIDLEKSGQTLTAEQLAKLEAEHEFGDIAGTGAGRNWAHVNSVDYDEEDDSIILSSRHQSSVIKIGRDKEVKWILSAPNGWAEKYRSKILTPVNAKGEPLKCRLGVCEGGFDWTWTQHTGWKIDEMSKDDVLYLSVFDNGDGRGFRQPDDPKEKYSRAVVYKIDQKKMTVEQVWSYGEKRGHELYSPITSSVEYKKDKDSVVVYWASIGVGTPEGGAPVLTEFRWGEKEPVVEMKFKGTFGYRALPVDPNLAFSK
;
A
#
# COMPACT_ATOMS: atom_id res chain seq x y z
N ARG A 1 12.54 13.76 -17.84
CA ARG A 1 12.31 13.12 -19.17
C ARG A 1 10.82 12.81 -19.29
N ARG A 2 10.25 12.71 -20.49
CA ARG A 2 8.85 12.29 -20.63
C ARG A 2 8.75 10.78 -20.43
N LEU A 3 7.62 10.29 -19.93
CA LEU A 3 7.34 8.86 -19.95
C LEU A 3 7.30 8.37 -21.41
N PRO A 4 7.79 7.17 -21.72
CA PRO A 4 7.61 6.56 -23.02
C PRO A 4 6.12 6.40 -23.36
N GLU A 5 5.75 6.49 -24.64
CA GLU A 5 4.35 6.62 -25.09
C GLU A 5 3.43 5.46 -24.66
N ASN A 6 4.01 4.26 -24.49
CA ASN A 6 3.30 3.07 -24.02
C ASN A 6 2.84 3.17 -22.56
N TYR A 7 3.30 4.17 -21.80
CA TYR A 7 2.98 4.35 -20.40
C TYR A 7 2.37 5.73 -20.12
N ASN A 8 1.52 5.80 -19.11
CA ASN A 8 0.91 7.03 -18.60
C ASN A 8 0.74 6.98 -17.08
N ASP A 9 0.08 8.00 -16.51
CA ASP A 9 -0.29 8.09 -15.08
C ASP A 9 0.85 7.71 -14.10
N PHE A 10 2.02 8.33 -14.29
CA PHE A 10 3.01 8.33 -13.23
C PHE A 10 2.46 9.13 -12.05
N SER A 11 2.21 8.44 -10.95
CA SER A 11 1.87 9.06 -9.67
C SER A 11 2.27 8.13 -8.52
N HIS A 12 2.17 8.63 -7.30
CA HIS A 12 2.39 7.91 -6.04
C HIS A 12 3.84 7.53 -5.69
N ALA A 13 4.58 6.86 -6.59
CA ALA A 13 5.84 6.24 -6.21
C ALA A 13 6.89 6.20 -7.33
N MET A 14 8.10 6.61 -6.95
CA MET A 14 9.37 6.39 -7.65
C MET A 14 10.35 5.86 -6.62
N ALA A 15 10.93 4.69 -6.86
CA ALA A 15 12.00 4.15 -6.03
C ALA A 15 13.34 4.22 -6.78
N PRO A 16 14.43 4.65 -6.13
CA PRO A 16 15.76 4.52 -6.71
C PRO A 16 16.14 3.04 -6.84
N GLY A 17 16.86 2.72 -7.91
CA GLY A 17 17.48 1.41 -8.14
C GLY A 17 18.99 1.53 -8.34
N PRO A 18 19.67 0.40 -8.58
CA PRO A 18 21.12 0.36 -8.78
C PRO A 18 21.50 1.12 -10.05
N ASP A 19 22.75 1.56 -10.12
CA ASP A 19 23.32 2.25 -11.28
C ASP A 19 22.52 3.48 -11.76
N GLY A 20 21.77 4.12 -10.87
CA GLY A 20 20.96 5.31 -11.19
C GLY A 20 19.71 5.00 -12.03
N ARG A 21 19.25 3.75 -12.00
CA ARG A 21 17.92 3.37 -12.50
C ARG A 21 16.85 3.77 -11.50
N TYR A 22 15.60 3.78 -11.95
CA TYR A 22 14.45 4.05 -11.10
C TYR A 22 13.30 3.11 -11.42
N PHE A 23 12.54 2.74 -10.40
CA PHE A 23 11.28 2.02 -10.55
C PHE A 23 10.12 3.00 -10.41
N LEU A 24 9.28 3.06 -11.43
CA LEU A 24 8.15 3.99 -11.50
C LEU A 24 6.84 3.22 -11.49
N ARG A 25 5.92 3.68 -10.66
CA ARG A 25 4.52 3.25 -10.71
C ARG A 25 3.81 4.01 -11.83
N VAL A 26 3.33 3.30 -12.84
CA VAL A 26 2.65 3.86 -14.02
C VAL A 26 1.39 3.06 -14.37
N ALA A 27 0.82 3.34 -15.53
CA ALA A 27 -0.19 2.55 -16.20
C ALA A 27 0.20 2.31 -17.67
N SER A 28 -0.42 1.31 -18.31
CA SER A 28 -0.34 1.11 -19.76
C SER A 28 -1.25 2.09 -20.49
N SER A 29 -0.77 2.65 -21.60
CA SER A 29 -1.51 3.57 -22.48
C SER A 29 -2.48 2.89 -23.43
N ASP A 30 -2.25 1.61 -23.74
CA ASP A 30 -3.04 0.90 -24.73
C ASP A 30 -2.97 -0.62 -24.52
N LEU A 31 -3.53 -1.09 -23.41
CA LEU A 31 -3.69 -2.52 -23.20
C LEU A 31 -4.83 -3.05 -24.07
N ARG A 32 -4.52 -3.93 -25.02
CA ARG A 32 -5.50 -4.80 -25.64
C ARG A 32 -5.89 -5.93 -24.68
N ARG A 33 -7.12 -5.91 -24.20
CA ARG A 33 -7.70 -6.94 -23.34
C ARG A 33 -8.03 -8.22 -24.13
N ALA A 34 -8.37 -9.30 -23.41
CA ALA A 34 -8.77 -10.57 -24.02
C ALA A 34 -10.08 -10.48 -24.82
N ASP A 35 -10.91 -9.47 -24.53
CA ASP A 35 -12.15 -9.13 -25.25
C ASP A 35 -11.91 -8.19 -26.46
N ASP A 36 -10.65 -8.00 -26.86
CA ASP A 36 -10.19 -7.07 -27.90
C ASP A 36 -10.44 -5.57 -27.61
N THR A 37 -10.93 -5.22 -26.43
CA THR A 37 -11.08 -3.81 -26.02
C THR A 37 -9.72 -3.23 -25.68
N HIS A 38 -9.47 -2.01 -26.17
CA HIS A 38 -8.29 -1.23 -25.86
C HIS A 38 -8.57 -0.30 -24.68
N VAL A 39 -7.75 -0.38 -23.63
CA VAL A 39 -7.93 0.41 -22.41
C VAL A 39 -6.61 1.05 -21.96
N ARG A 40 -6.73 2.22 -21.35
CA ARG A 40 -5.69 2.72 -20.45
C ARG A 40 -5.86 2.02 -19.11
N THR A 41 -4.81 1.37 -18.62
CA THR A 41 -4.88 0.71 -17.31
C THR A 41 -4.76 1.75 -16.19
N VAL A 42 -4.89 1.33 -14.93
CA VAL A 42 -4.91 2.27 -13.81
C VAL A 42 -4.04 1.75 -12.68
N ARG A 43 -2.88 2.40 -12.49
CA ARG A 43 -1.99 2.22 -11.33
C ARG A 43 -1.62 0.77 -11.06
N ASP A 44 -1.40 0.00 -12.12
CA ASP A 44 -1.22 -1.46 -12.09
C ASP A 44 -0.03 -1.93 -12.94
N VAL A 45 0.89 -1.01 -13.26
CA VAL A 45 2.16 -1.31 -13.96
C VAL A 45 3.31 -0.68 -13.20
N ILE A 46 4.41 -1.43 -13.05
CA ILE A 46 5.71 -0.90 -12.60
C ILE A 46 6.68 -0.99 -13.77
N ILE A 47 7.44 0.06 -14.03
CA ILE A 47 8.54 0.04 -15.02
C ILE A 47 9.86 0.34 -14.34
N GLU A 48 10.91 -0.35 -14.74
CA GLU A 48 12.29 0.06 -14.47
C GLU A 48 12.77 0.94 -15.62
N VAL A 49 13.32 2.10 -15.31
CA VAL A 49 13.89 3.02 -16.30
C VAL A 49 15.36 3.27 -16.02
N ASP A 50 16.16 3.32 -17.09
CA ASP A 50 17.56 3.69 -17.00
C ASP A 50 17.76 5.21 -16.83
N ARG A 51 19.01 5.63 -16.64
CA ARG A 51 19.38 7.06 -16.57
C ARG A 51 18.94 7.83 -17.80
N ASP A 52 18.78 7.14 -18.92
CA ASP A 52 18.35 7.69 -20.19
C ASP A 52 16.83 7.77 -20.38
N GLY A 53 16.06 7.26 -19.42
CA GLY A 53 14.61 7.22 -19.48
C GLY A 53 14.07 6.14 -20.40
N ASN A 54 14.92 5.20 -20.84
CA ASN A 54 14.47 4.02 -21.55
C ASN A 54 13.95 3.00 -20.53
N VAL A 55 12.85 2.32 -20.87
CA VAL A 55 12.34 1.21 -20.05
C VAL A 55 13.24 0.00 -20.26
N THR A 56 13.78 -0.55 -19.17
CA THR A 56 14.62 -1.75 -19.18
C THR A 56 13.86 -3.00 -18.75
N ASP A 57 12.78 -2.84 -17.99
CA ASP A 57 11.91 -3.94 -17.56
C ASP A 57 10.50 -3.44 -17.17
N GLU A 58 9.52 -4.34 -17.16
CA GLU A 58 8.14 -4.03 -16.79
C GLU A 58 7.45 -5.14 -15.99
N TRP A 59 6.69 -4.76 -14.97
CA TRP A 59 5.81 -5.64 -14.21
C TRP A 59 4.37 -5.25 -14.47
N ARG A 60 3.70 -6.04 -15.31
CA ARG A 60 2.28 -5.90 -15.63
C ARG A 60 1.46 -6.65 -14.58
N LEU A 61 0.97 -5.94 -13.57
CA LEU A 61 0.40 -6.58 -12.38
C LEU A 61 -0.91 -7.32 -12.68
N PHE A 62 -1.61 -6.95 -13.75
CA PHE A 62 -2.80 -7.66 -14.21
C PHE A 62 -2.48 -9.03 -14.82
N ASP A 63 -1.23 -9.28 -15.24
CA ASP A 63 -0.75 -10.60 -15.67
C ASP A 63 -0.18 -11.41 -14.48
N ILE A 64 0.38 -10.72 -13.47
CA ILE A 64 1.08 -11.32 -12.33
C ILE A 64 0.15 -11.65 -11.15
N LEU A 65 -0.86 -10.81 -10.88
CA LEU A 65 -1.76 -10.91 -9.72
C LEU A 65 -3.18 -11.31 -10.14
N ASP A 66 -4.18 -10.95 -9.35
CA ASP A 66 -5.59 -11.28 -9.58
C ASP A 66 -6.43 -10.01 -9.73
N PRO A 67 -6.67 -9.52 -10.96
CA PRO A 67 -7.50 -8.34 -11.18
C PRO A 67 -8.99 -8.57 -10.88
N GLN A 68 -9.41 -9.82 -10.61
CA GLN A 68 -10.79 -10.16 -10.30
C GLN A 68 -11.06 -10.32 -8.79
N ARG A 69 -10.01 -10.29 -7.95
CA ARG A 69 -10.18 -10.31 -6.49
C ARG A 69 -10.86 -9.02 -6.03
N ASN A 70 -12.13 -9.15 -5.64
CA ASN A 70 -13.01 -8.01 -5.35
C ASN A 70 -13.47 -7.87 -3.89
N ILE A 71 -13.06 -8.76 -3.00
CA ILE A 71 -13.52 -8.74 -1.61
C ILE A 71 -13.21 -7.42 -0.90
N VAL A 72 -12.04 -6.84 -1.19
CA VAL A 72 -11.63 -5.52 -0.65
C VAL A 72 -12.41 -4.39 -1.31
N LEU A 73 -12.56 -4.41 -2.64
CA LEU A 73 -13.34 -3.40 -3.39
C LEU A 73 -14.78 -3.25 -2.87
N LYS A 74 -15.38 -4.35 -2.41
CA LYS A 74 -16.73 -4.36 -1.82
C LYS A 74 -16.77 -3.92 -0.35
N SER A 75 -15.62 -3.77 0.31
CA SER A 75 -15.54 -3.39 1.72
C SER A 75 -15.05 -1.97 1.95
N ILE A 76 -14.49 -1.31 0.94
CA ILE A 76 -13.92 0.03 1.06
C ILE A 76 -14.95 1.13 0.83
N ASP A 77 -14.75 2.23 1.55
CA ASP A 77 -15.55 3.44 1.48
C ASP A 77 -15.32 4.15 0.15
N GLN A 78 -16.41 4.47 -0.55
CA GLN A 78 -16.36 5.18 -1.84
C GLN A 78 -16.19 6.69 -1.70
N GLY A 79 -16.27 7.25 -0.49
CA GLY A 79 -16.14 8.69 -0.27
C GLY A 79 -14.70 9.22 -0.29
N ALA A 80 -13.70 8.33 -0.18
CA ALA A 80 -12.29 8.70 -0.30
C ALA A 80 -11.50 7.60 -1.02
N VAL A 81 -11.33 7.76 -2.33
CA VAL A 81 -10.49 6.88 -3.16
C VAL A 81 -9.26 7.66 -3.61
N CYS A 82 -8.15 7.48 -2.89
CA CYS A 82 -6.92 8.27 -3.07
C CYS A 82 -7.15 9.77 -2.87
N LEU A 83 -7.08 10.60 -3.91
CA LEU A 83 -7.30 12.04 -3.82
C LEU A 83 -8.69 12.46 -4.30
N ASN A 84 -9.47 11.50 -4.82
CA ASN A 84 -10.84 11.73 -5.24
C ASN A 84 -11.72 11.61 -3.99
N ILE A 85 -12.11 12.77 -3.45
CA ILE A 85 -12.98 12.87 -2.28
C ILE A 85 -14.39 13.19 -2.76
N ASP A 86 -15.34 12.33 -2.44
CA ASP A 86 -16.74 12.43 -2.82
C ASP A 86 -17.61 12.25 -1.58
N LEU A 87 -17.97 13.35 -0.93
CA LEU A 87 -18.68 13.33 0.35
C LEU A 87 -20.08 12.69 0.24
N GLU A 88 -20.70 12.70 -0.94
CA GLU A 88 -22.00 12.06 -1.16
C GLU A 88 -21.90 10.52 -1.11
N LYS A 89 -20.71 9.97 -1.36
CA LYS A 89 -20.42 8.53 -1.34
C LYS A 89 -19.77 8.05 -0.04
N SER A 90 -19.57 8.94 0.93
CA SER A 90 -19.00 8.59 2.23
C SER A 90 -19.82 7.51 2.94
N GLY A 91 -19.15 6.45 3.41
CA GLY A 91 -19.76 5.29 4.04
C GLY A 91 -20.44 4.30 3.09
N GLN A 92 -20.49 4.58 1.78
CA GLN A 92 -21.06 3.65 0.80
C GLN A 92 -20.00 2.66 0.31
N THR A 93 -20.43 1.45 -0.03
CA THR A 93 -19.59 0.38 -0.57
C THR A 93 -20.13 -0.09 -1.92
N LEU A 94 -19.30 -0.76 -2.72
CA LEU A 94 -19.71 -1.36 -3.98
C LEU A 94 -20.32 -2.74 -3.77
N THR A 95 -21.48 -3.01 -4.39
CA THR A 95 -22.07 -4.36 -4.43
C THR A 95 -21.48 -5.21 -5.55
N ALA A 96 -21.72 -6.52 -5.52
CA ALA A 96 -21.31 -7.42 -6.59
C ALA A 96 -22.02 -7.09 -7.92
N GLU A 97 -23.29 -6.69 -7.86
CA GLU A 97 -24.08 -6.30 -9.02
C GLU A 97 -23.54 -5.02 -9.66
N GLN A 98 -23.14 -4.03 -8.84
CA GLN A 98 -22.52 -2.80 -9.34
C GLN A 98 -21.21 -3.10 -10.05
N LEU A 99 -20.33 -3.93 -9.46
CA LEU A 99 -19.08 -4.34 -10.11
C LEU A 99 -19.32 -5.08 -11.42
N ALA A 100 -20.30 -5.99 -11.47
CA ALA A 100 -20.66 -6.70 -12.69
C ALA A 100 -21.23 -5.76 -13.77
N LYS A 101 -22.00 -4.74 -13.36
CA LYS A 101 -22.53 -3.72 -14.25
C LYS A 101 -21.42 -2.90 -14.91
N LEU A 102 -20.40 -2.48 -14.15
CA LEU A 102 -19.23 -1.77 -14.70
C LEU A 102 -18.57 -2.56 -15.83
N GLU A 103 -18.41 -3.88 -15.62
CA GLU A 103 -17.85 -4.78 -16.63
C GLU A 103 -18.77 -4.91 -17.85
N ALA A 104 -20.06 -5.16 -17.65
CA ALA A 104 -21.03 -5.32 -18.72
C ALA A 104 -21.19 -4.06 -19.59
N GLU A 105 -21.03 -2.88 -19.00
CA GLU A 105 -21.16 -1.59 -19.69
C GLU A 105 -19.83 -1.06 -20.25
N HIS A 106 -18.73 -1.82 -20.09
CA HIS A 106 -17.39 -1.41 -20.53
C HIS A 106 -16.97 -0.06 -19.92
N GLU A 107 -17.40 0.22 -18.67
CA GLU A 107 -17.02 1.44 -17.97
C GLU A 107 -15.57 1.33 -17.51
N PHE A 108 -14.65 2.03 -18.18
CA PHE A 108 -13.23 2.05 -17.86
C PHE A 108 -12.76 3.44 -17.41
N GLY A 109 -11.69 3.47 -16.63
CA GLY A 109 -11.08 4.69 -16.12
C GLY A 109 -10.67 4.56 -14.66
N ASP A 110 -10.37 5.70 -14.03
CA ASP A 110 -10.01 5.77 -12.61
C ASP A 110 -11.23 5.62 -11.70
N ILE A 111 -11.85 4.45 -11.76
CA ILE A 111 -13.00 4.03 -10.95
C ILE A 111 -12.66 2.73 -10.23
N ALA A 112 -13.13 2.58 -9.00
CA ALA A 112 -12.97 1.33 -8.26
C ALA A 112 -13.75 0.21 -8.97
N GLY A 113 -13.05 -0.88 -9.30
CA GLY A 113 -13.64 -1.99 -10.05
C GLY A 113 -12.61 -3.07 -10.34
N THR A 114 -13.07 -4.26 -10.75
CA THR A 114 -12.19 -5.35 -11.18
C THR A 114 -11.74 -5.18 -12.62
N GLY A 115 -10.67 -5.89 -12.99
CA GLY A 115 -10.17 -5.95 -14.37
C GLY A 115 -9.23 -4.79 -14.74
N ALA A 116 -8.30 -5.08 -15.65
CA ALA A 116 -7.41 -4.07 -16.20
C ALA A 116 -8.20 -3.02 -16.97
N GLY A 117 -7.90 -1.74 -16.75
CA GLY A 117 -8.73 -0.61 -17.24
C GLY A 117 -9.62 0.00 -16.17
N ARG A 118 -9.69 -0.61 -14.98
CA ARG A 118 -10.24 0.00 -13.75
C ARG A 118 -9.18 0.03 -12.66
N ASN A 119 -9.46 0.77 -11.60
CA ASN A 119 -8.60 0.91 -10.45
C ASN A 119 -8.73 -0.33 -9.53
N TRP A 120 -8.30 -1.51 -9.97
CA TRP A 120 -8.45 -2.78 -9.24
C TRP A 120 -7.32 -3.03 -8.23
N ALA A 121 -6.12 -2.54 -8.52
CA ALA A 121 -4.93 -2.71 -7.68
C ALA A 121 -4.66 -1.45 -6.85
N HIS A 122 -4.66 -0.29 -7.50
CA HIS A 122 -4.29 0.98 -6.88
C HIS A 122 -2.92 0.90 -6.18
N VAL A 123 -1.86 0.66 -6.95
CA VAL A 123 -0.50 0.60 -6.37
C VAL A 123 -0.05 1.99 -5.97
N ASN A 124 0.36 2.14 -4.72
CA ASN A 124 0.71 3.44 -4.13
C ASN A 124 2.14 3.51 -3.59
N SER A 125 2.86 2.40 -3.51
CA SER A 125 4.30 2.38 -3.24
C SER A 125 4.99 1.30 -4.06
N VAL A 126 6.23 1.57 -4.41
CA VAL A 126 7.21 0.60 -4.89
C VAL A 126 8.47 0.80 -4.04
N ASP A 127 9.12 -0.31 -3.73
CA ASP A 127 10.44 -0.40 -3.14
C ASP A 127 11.25 -1.43 -3.92
N TYR A 128 12.55 -1.20 -4.06
CA TYR A 128 13.44 -2.15 -4.73
C TYR A 128 14.32 -2.84 -3.69
N ASP A 129 14.34 -4.17 -3.71
CA ASP A 129 15.18 -4.98 -2.86
C ASP A 129 16.38 -5.48 -3.66
N GLU A 130 17.56 -4.90 -3.38
CA GLU A 130 18.80 -5.22 -4.09
C GLU A 130 19.36 -6.60 -3.76
N GLU A 131 18.99 -7.19 -2.62
CA GLU A 131 19.54 -8.48 -2.17
C GLU A 131 19.14 -9.64 -3.09
N ASP A 132 17.95 -9.57 -3.70
CA ASP A 132 17.42 -10.61 -4.56
C ASP A 132 16.78 -10.10 -5.88
N ASP A 133 17.11 -8.86 -6.26
CA ASP A 133 16.65 -8.19 -7.50
C ASP A 133 15.12 -8.28 -7.67
N SER A 134 14.41 -7.70 -6.71
CA SER A 134 12.95 -7.78 -6.66
C SER A 134 12.32 -6.45 -6.25
N ILE A 135 10.99 -6.38 -6.34
CA ILE A 135 10.22 -5.20 -5.94
C ILE A 135 9.19 -5.55 -4.86
N ILE A 136 8.99 -4.64 -3.92
CA ILE A 136 7.94 -4.70 -2.89
C ILE A 136 6.92 -3.60 -3.17
N LEU A 137 5.66 -3.99 -3.28
CA LEU A 137 4.55 -3.13 -3.71
C LEU A 137 3.48 -3.05 -2.65
N SER A 138 2.95 -1.86 -2.42
CA SER A 138 1.70 -1.69 -1.67
C SER A 138 0.54 -1.46 -2.64
N SER A 139 -0.44 -2.37 -2.61
CA SER A 139 -1.70 -2.27 -3.35
C SER A 139 -2.84 -1.93 -2.39
N ARG A 140 -3.44 -0.75 -2.56
CA ARG A 140 -4.54 -0.28 -1.70
C ARG A 140 -5.78 -1.15 -1.88
N HIS A 141 -6.18 -1.42 -3.12
CA HIS A 141 -7.45 -2.10 -3.42
C HIS A 141 -7.35 -3.62 -3.35
N GLN A 142 -6.16 -4.16 -3.11
CA GLN A 142 -5.97 -5.55 -2.71
C GLN A 142 -5.70 -5.71 -1.21
N SER A 143 -5.58 -4.61 -0.44
CA SER A 143 -5.17 -4.61 0.98
C SER A 143 -4.01 -5.57 1.22
N SER A 144 -2.92 -5.31 0.49
CA SER A 144 -1.79 -6.21 0.42
C SER A 144 -0.47 -5.51 0.13
N VAL A 145 0.58 -5.91 0.85
CA VAL A 145 1.97 -5.68 0.45
C VAL A 145 2.48 -6.95 -0.23
N ILE A 146 3.07 -6.85 -1.41
CA ILE A 146 3.48 -8.00 -2.23
C ILE A 146 4.95 -7.85 -2.63
N LYS A 147 5.74 -8.93 -2.56
CA LYS A 147 7.06 -9.01 -3.18
C LYS A 147 7.02 -9.80 -4.47
N ILE A 148 7.57 -9.24 -5.54
CA ILE A 148 7.61 -9.82 -6.89
C ILE A 148 9.04 -9.80 -7.40
N GLY A 149 9.54 -10.94 -7.87
CA GLY A 149 10.91 -11.05 -8.38
C GLY A 149 11.08 -10.46 -9.78
N ARG A 150 12.34 -10.35 -10.22
CA ARG A 150 12.72 -10.09 -11.61
C ARG A 150 12.07 -11.05 -12.61
N ASP A 151 11.90 -12.30 -12.19
CA ASP A 151 11.22 -13.38 -12.93
C ASP A 151 9.70 -13.18 -13.06
N LYS A 152 9.16 -12.08 -12.53
CA LYS A 152 7.72 -11.74 -12.50
C LYS A 152 6.89 -12.69 -11.64
N GLU A 153 7.53 -13.52 -10.83
CA GLU A 153 6.86 -14.44 -9.91
C GLU A 153 6.63 -13.78 -8.54
N VAL A 154 5.44 -14.02 -7.98
CA VAL A 154 5.11 -13.61 -6.61
C VAL A 154 5.96 -14.43 -5.63
N LYS A 155 6.74 -13.74 -4.80
CA LYS A 155 7.57 -14.34 -3.75
C LYS A 155 6.76 -14.55 -2.47
N TRP A 156 6.12 -13.50 -1.99
CA TRP A 156 5.19 -13.55 -0.87
C TRP A 156 4.15 -12.43 -0.93
N ILE A 157 3.05 -12.60 -0.17
CA ILE A 157 1.94 -11.67 -0.02
C ILE A 157 1.66 -11.48 1.47
N LEU A 158 1.77 -10.26 1.96
CA LEU A 158 1.26 -9.82 3.25
C LEU A 158 -0.17 -9.30 3.07
N SER A 159 -1.16 -10.18 3.23
CA SER A 159 -2.59 -9.86 3.09
C SER A 159 -3.44 -10.91 3.78
N ALA A 160 -4.63 -10.53 4.25
CA ALA A 160 -5.61 -11.50 4.71
C ALA A 160 -5.99 -12.49 3.57
N PRO A 161 -6.04 -13.81 3.84
CA PRO A 161 -6.09 -14.84 2.80
C PRO A 161 -7.42 -14.90 2.02
N ASN A 162 -8.46 -14.25 2.52
CA ASN A 162 -9.79 -14.30 1.92
C ASN A 162 -9.80 -13.65 0.52
N GLY A 163 -10.49 -14.30 -0.42
CA GLY A 163 -10.65 -13.84 -1.81
C GLY A 163 -9.47 -14.13 -2.73
N TRP A 164 -8.33 -14.59 -2.23
CA TRP A 164 -7.19 -14.98 -3.08
C TRP A 164 -7.46 -16.31 -3.79
N ALA A 165 -7.19 -16.35 -5.10
CA ALA A 165 -7.23 -17.58 -5.89
C ALA A 165 -6.23 -18.63 -5.34
N GLU A 166 -6.52 -19.91 -5.59
CA GLU A 166 -5.76 -21.02 -5.02
C GLU A 166 -4.26 -20.96 -5.30
N LYS A 167 -3.87 -20.52 -6.51
CA LYS A 167 -2.46 -20.36 -6.92
C LYS A 167 -1.65 -19.40 -6.03
N TYR A 168 -2.29 -18.46 -5.34
CA TYR A 168 -1.61 -17.50 -4.45
C TYR A 168 -1.55 -17.97 -3.00
N ARG A 169 -2.33 -18.98 -2.59
CA ARG A 169 -2.45 -19.35 -1.17
C ARG A 169 -1.11 -19.71 -0.53
N SER A 170 -0.23 -20.40 -1.26
CA SER A 170 1.12 -20.75 -0.80
C SER A 170 2.07 -19.56 -0.68
N LYS A 171 1.71 -18.41 -1.27
CA LYS A 171 2.47 -17.16 -1.22
C LYS A 171 2.03 -16.26 -0.08
N ILE A 172 0.90 -16.53 0.55
CA ILE A 172 0.38 -15.71 1.65
C ILE A 172 1.13 -16.05 2.92
N LEU A 173 1.71 -15.02 3.57
CA LEU A 173 2.47 -15.18 4.79
C LEU A 173 1.58 -15.67 5.93
N THR A 174 2.11 -16.57 6.77
CA THR A 174 1.40 -17.07 7.95
C THR A 174 1.74 -16.19 9.16
N PRO A 175 0.75 -15.55 9.82
CA PRO A 175 1.01 -14.77 11.03
C PRO A 175 1.51 -15.65 12.17
N VAL A 176 2.53 -15.20 12.88
CA VAL A 176 3.10 -15.88 14.05
C VAL A 176 3.24 -14.92 15.22
N ASN A 177 3.24 -15.46 16.44
CA ASN A 177 3.58 -14.71 17.64
C ASN A 177 5.11 -14.55 17.81
N ALA A 178 5.54 -13.86 18.86
CA ALA A 178 6.97 -13.66 19.18
C ALA A 178 7.76 -14.96 19.47
N LYS A 179 7.07 -16.09 19.68
CA LYS A 179 7.68 -17.43 19.82
C LYS A 179 7.75 -18.19 18.49
N GLY A 180 7.25 -17.62 17.40
CA GLY A 180 7.16 -18.27 16.09
C GLY A 180 5.99 -19.25 15.96
N GLU A 181 5.03 -19.24 16.89
CA GLU A 181 3.86 -20.11 16.83
C GLU A 181 2.77 -19.48 15.93
N PRO A 182 2.16 -20.23 14.99
CA PRO A 182 1.10 -19.71 14.13
C PRO A 182 -0.10 -19.17 14.91
N LEU A 183 -0.61 -18.02 14.47
CA LEU A 183 -1.82 -17.41 15.01
C LEU A 183 -3.06 -17.91 14.27
N LYS A 184 -4.16 -18.12 15.00
CA LYS A 184 -5.45 -18.39 14.37
C LYS A 184 -6.02 -17.10 13.79
N CYS A 185 -6.35 -17.13 12.51
CA CYS A 185 -7.02 -16.05 11.81
C CYS A 185 -8.30 -16.53 11.12
N ARG A 186 -9.35 -15.72 11.15
CA ARG A 186 -10.61 -15.96 10.45
C ARG A 186 -11.15 -14.65 9.89
N LEU A 187 -11.45 -14.64 8.59
CA LEU A 187 -12.00 -13.47 7.88
C LEU A 187 -11.21 -12.18 8.13
N GLY A 188 -9.88 -12.26 8.02
CA GLY A 188 -8.98 -11.12 8.23
C GLY A 188 -8.81 -10.69 9.69
N VAL A 189 -9.37 -11.39 10.67
CA VAL A 189 -9.15 -11.12 12.10
C VAL A 189 -8.25 -12.21 12.69
N CYS A 190 -7.19 -11.83 13.40
CA CYS A 190 -6.27 -12.76 14.05
C CYS A 190 -6.30 -12.62 15.58
N GLU A 191 -5.98 -13.71 16.29
CA GLU A 191 -5.75 -13.65 17.73
C GLU A 191 -4.40 -13.00 18.07
N GLY A 192 -4.20 -12.60 19.33
CA GLY A 192 -2.88 -12.20 19.82
C GLY A 192 -2.40 -10.81 19.40
N GLY A 193 -3.28 -9.94 18.88
CA GLY A 193 -2.97 -8.53 18.59
C GLY A 193 -2.29 -8.27 17.24
N PHE A 194 -2.00 -9.32 16.47
CA PHE A 194 -1.65 -9.18 15.06
C PHE A 194 -2.87 -8.70 14.27
N ASP A 195 -2.67 -7.76 13.36
CA ASP A 195 -3.65 -7.42 12.34
C ASP A 195 -2.97 -7.31 10.97
N TRP A 196 -3.73 -7.54 9.92
CA TRP A 196 -3.33 -7.25 8.55
C TRP A 196 -3.42 -5.75 8.28
N THR A 197 -2.93 -5.35 7.12
CA THR A 197 -3.03 -3.97 6.65
C THR A 197 -4.21 -3.81 5.71
N TRP A 198 -4.88 -2.67 5.77
CA TRP A 198 -6.14 -2.41 5.07
C TRP A 198 -6.05 -1.08 4.34
N THR A 199 -6.20 -1.09 3.01
CA THR A 199 -6.04 0.10 2.15
C THR A 199 -4.74 0.87 2.39
N GLN A 200 -3.68 0.14 2.75
CA GLN A 200 -2.45 0.68 3.30
C GLN A 200 -1.65 1.50 2.29
N HIS A 201 -0.82 2.40 2.82
CA HIS A 201 0.21 3.12 2.08
C HIS A 201 1.57 2.76 2.60
N THR A 202 2.57 2.94 1.74
CA THR A 202 3.94 2.49 1.99
C THR A 202 3.99 0.97 2.21
N GLY A 203 5.18 0.42 2.14
CA GLY A 203 5.43 -1.01 2.09
C GLY A 203 6.90 -1.17 1.83
N TRP A 204 7.68 -0.51 2.67
CA TRP A 204 9.10 -0.24 2.45
C TRP A 204 9.92 -1.14 3.37
N LYS A 205 10.94 -1.77 2.79
CA LYS A 205 11.95 -2.52 3.50
C LYS A 205 12.74 -1.56 4.38
N ILE A 206 13.04 -2.02 5.59
CA ILE A 206 13.97 -1.37 6.51
C ILE A 206 15.29 -2.09 6.34
N ASP A 207 16.15 -1.56 5.47
CA ASP A 207 17.41 -2.22 5.11
C ASP A 207 18.32 -2.44 6.32
N GLU A 208 18.36 -1.51 7.27
CA GLU A 208 19.20 -1.62 8.47
C GLU A 208 18.82 -2.79 9.39
N MET A 209 17.58 -3.27 9.29
CA MET A 209 17.06 -4.35 10.12
C MET A 209 16.92 -5.66 9.34
N SER A 210 16.94 -5.58 8.01
CA SER A 210 16.74 -6.71 7.11
C SER A 210 18.07 -7.38 6.79
N LYS A 211 18.06 -8.71 6.70
CA LYS A 211 19.24 -9.49 6.34
C LYS A 211 18.83 -10.87 5.85
N ASP A 212 19.37 -11.28 4.70
CA ASP A 212 19.18 -12.61 4.13
C ASP A 212 17.67 -12.94 3.99
N ASP A 213 17.20 -14.05 4.58
CA ASP A 213 15.80 -14.46 4.53
C ASP A 213 14.87 -13.64 5.45
N VAL A 214 15.39 -12.69 6.25
CA VAL A 214 14.59 -11.92 7.21
C VAL A 214 14.44 -10.47 6.76
N LEU A 215 13.20 -10.05 6.50
CA LEU A 215 12.88 -8.67 6.13
C LEU A 215 12.13 -7.97 7.26
N TYR A 216 12.42 -6.69 7.47
CA TYR A 216 11.57 -5.80 8.24
C TYR A 216 10.89 -4.82 7.31
N LEU A 217 9.56 -4.65 7.43
CA LEU A 217 8.79 -3.76 6.59
C LEU A 217 8.04 -2.73 7.43
N SER A 218 8.19 -1.45 7.11
CA SER A 218 7.32 -0.38 7.61
C SER A 218 6.12 -0.14 6.70
N VAL A 219 4.94 -0.08 7.29
CA VAL A 219 3.67 0.11 6.57
C VAL A 219 2.78 1.11 7.33
N PHE A 220 2.17 2.04 6.59
CA PHE A 220 1.07 2.86 7.09
C PHE A 220 -0.25 2.15 6.78
N ASP A 221 -0.87 1.54 7.79
CA ASP A 221 -2.18 0.91 7.65
C ASP A 221 -3.28 1.96 7.84
N ASN A 222 -3.86 2.44 6.73
CA ASN A 222 -4.92 3.43 6.74
C ASN A 222 -6.18 2.92 7.46
N GLY A 223 -6.53 1.63 7.30
CA GLY A 223 -7.57 0.98 8.09
C GLY A 223 -8.99 0.99 7.51
N ASP A 224 -9.21 1.52 6.30
CA ASP A 224 -10.52 1.45 5.66
C ASP A 224 -10.83 0.02 5.16
N GLY A 225 -12.07 -0.42 5.32
CA GLY A 225 -12.48 -1.80 5.00
C GLY A 225 -11.84 -2.87 5.90
N ARG A 226 -11.34 -2.48 7.09
CA ARG A 226 -10.72 -3.39 8.07
C ARG A 226 -11.61 -4.61 8.36
N GLY A 227 -11.05 -5.81 8.19
CA GLY A 227 -11.80 -7.07 8.35
C GLY A 227 -12.80 -7.34 7.22
N PHE A 228 -12.60 -6.74 6.03
CA PHE A 228 -13.49 -6.81 4.87
C PHE A 228 -14.90 -6.27 5.13
N ARG A 229 -15.03 -5.26 6.00
CA ARG A 229 -16.31 -4.61 6.31
C ARG A 229 -16.13 -3.13 6.59
N GLN A 230 -17.21 -2.38 6.45
CA GLN A 230 -17.36 -1.09 7.10
C GLN A 230 -17.87 -1.29 8.53
N PRO A 231 -17.41 -0.49 9.52
CA PRO A 231 -18.02 -0.47 10.83
C PRO A 231 -19.39 0.22 10.79
N ASP A 232 -20.25 -0.08 11.76
CA ASP A 232 -21.57 0.58 11.88
C ASP A 232 -21.41 2.07 12.24
N ASP A 233 -20.44 2.38 13.12
CA ASP A 233 -20.02 3.75 13.41
C ASP A 233 -18.68 4.05 12.71
N PRO A 234 -18.63 5.01 11.75
CA PRO A 234 -17.38 5.45 11.11
C PRO A 234 -16.28 5.88 12.09
N LYS A 235 -16.64 6.30 13.31
CA LYS A 235 -15.67 6.66 14.37
C LYS A 235 -14.94 5.46 14.97
N GLU A 236 -15.35 4.23 14.66
CA GLU A 236 -14.59 3.02 14.99
C GLU A 236 -13.38 2.83 14.06
N LYS A 237 -13.32 3.52 12.92
CA LYS A 237 -12.16 3.46 12.03
C LYS A 237 -10.94 4.10 12.71
N TYR A 238 -9.79 3.45 12.55
CA TYR A 238 -8.50 3.92 13.02
C TYR A 238 -7.40 3.53 12.03
N SER A 239 -6.36 4.36 11.99
CA SER A 239 -5.13 4.08 11.26
C SER A 239 -4.04 3.66 12.23
N ARG A 240 -3.02 2.98 11.73
CA ARG A 240 -1.83 2.65 12.51
C ARG A 240 -0.58 2.67 11.66
N ALA A 241 0.51 3.06 12.29
CA ALA A 241 1.84 2.75 11.80
C ALA A 241 2.20 1.35 12.31
N VAL A 242 2.77 0.50 11.46
CA VAL A 242 3.14 -0.87 11.84
C VAL A 242 4.45 -1.27 11.18
N VAL A 243 5.25 -2.04 11.92
CA VAL A 243 6.42 -2.74 11.40
C VAL A 243 6.22 -4.24 11.54
N TYR A 244 6.45 -4.95 10.44
CA TYR A 244 6.42 -6.40 10.37
C TYR A 244 7.83 -6.97 10.20
N LYS A 245 8.07 -8.14 10.77
CA LYS A 245 9.22 -8.99 10.50
C LYS A 245 8.74 -10.20 9.69
N ILE A 246 9.33 -10.43 8.53
CA ILE A 246 8.99 -11.51 7.61
C ILE A 246 10.16 -12.48 7.56
N ASP A 247 9.90 -13.78 7.71
CA ASP A 247 10.84 -14.84 7.38
C ASP A 247 10.42 -15.41 6.03
N GLN A 248 11.15 -15.02 4.98
CA GLN A 248 10.84 -15.33 3.58
C GLN A 248 10.94 -16.83 3.29
N LYS A 249 11.81 -17.53 4.02
CA LYS A 249 12.01 -18.98 3.87
C LYS A 249 10.92 -19.77 4.58
N LYS A 250 10.52 -19.36 5.79
CA LYS A 250 9.44 -19.99 6.54
C LYS A 250 8.04 -19.55 6.08
N MET A 251 7.96 -18.50 5.27
CA MET A 251 6.71 -17.87 4.84
C MET A 251 5.86 -17.41 6.04
N THR A 252 6.50 -16.80 7.03
CA THR A 252 5.85 -16.32 8.25
C THR A 252 6.00 -14.82 8.42
N VAL A 253 5.05 -14.19 9.11
CA VAL A 253 5.10 -12.77 9.45
C VAL A 253 4.76 -12.53 10.92
N GLU A 254 5.58 -11.71 11.58
CA GLU A 254 5.40 -11.27 12.96
C GLU A 254 5.18 -9.75 12.96
N GLN A 255 4.18 -9.27 13.71
CA GLN A 255 4.03 -7.84 13.96
C GLN A 255 4.91 -7.45 15.15
N VAL A 256 5.99 -6.70 14.91
CA VAL A 256 6.99 -6.39 15.94
C VAL A 256 6.79 -5.02 16.59
N TRP A 257 6.08 -4.11 15.91
CA TRP A 257 5.76 -2.80 16.46
C TRP A 257 4.51 -2.22 15.79
N SER A 258 3.62 -1.58 16.55
CA SER A 258 2.56 -0.72 15.98
C SER A 258 2.15 0.45 16.89
N TYR A 259 1.62 1.52 16.30
CA TYR A 259 1.05 2.66 17.03
C TYR A 259 -0.15 3.22 16.27
N GLY A 260 -1.16 3.74 16.98
CA GLY A 260 -2.30 4.46 16.42
C GLY A 260 -3.65 3.86 16.83
N GLU A 261 -3.71 2.56 17.08
CA GLU A 261 -4.95 1.83 17.39
C GLU A 261 -5.67 2.40 18.62
N LYS A 262 -4.90 2.77 19.66
CA LYS A 262 -5.44 3.37 20.89
C LYS A 262 -5.80 4.85 20.77
N ARG A 263 -5.33 5.54 19.73
CA ARG A 263 -5.73 6.93 19.41
C ARG A 263 -7.05 6.96 18.64
N GLY A 264 -7.50 5.81 18.13
CA GLY A 264 -8.79 5.67 17.46
C GLY A 264 -8.94 6.63 16.28
N HIS A 265 -10.13 7.19 16.14
CA HIS A 265 -10.45 8.08 15.02
C HIS A 265 -9.66 9.40 15.01
N GLU A 266 -9.06 9.82 16.12
CA GLU A 266 -8.30 11.07 16.21
C GLU A 266 -7.13 11.12 15.21
N LEU A 267 -6.49 9.98 14.97
CA LEU A 267 -5.39 9.84 14.01
C LEU A 267 -5.80 9.14 12.71
N TYR A 268 -7.10 8.88 12.51
CA TYR A 268 -7.56 8.18 11.32
C TYR A 268 -7.27 8.99 10.05
N SER A 269 -6.47 8.40 9.18
CA SER A 269 -6.05 8.92 7.88
C SER A 269 -6.54 7.96 6.79
N PRO A 270 -7.70 8.20 6.16
CA PRO A 270 -8.32 7.25 5.22
C PRO A 270 -7.51 6.99 3.95
N ILE A 271 -6.58 7.91 3.62
CA ILE A 271 -5.82 7.94 2.38
C ILE A 271 -4.40 8.45 2.64
N THR A 272 -3.52 8.32 1.64
CA THR A 272 -2.15 8.84 1.65
C THR A 272 -1.37 8.36 2.88
N SER A 273 -0.47 9.17 3.44
CA SER A 273 0.32 8.87 4.66
C SER A 273 1.54 7.97 4.42
N SER A 274 2.43 7.94 5.41
CA SER A 274 3.69 7.18 5.34
C SER A 274 4.23 6.79 6.71
N VAL A 275 4.93 5.67 6.76
CA VAL A 275 5.80 5.25 7.86
C VAL A 275 7.17 4.96 7.28
N GLU A 276 8.23 5.47 7.90
CA GLU A 276 9.59 5.21 7.46
C GLU A 276 10.52 5.12 8.67
N TYR A 277 11.40 4.13 8.67
CA TYR A 277 12.48 4.03 9.64
C TYR A 277 13.61 4.99 9.27
N LYS A 278 14.26 5.57 10.28
CA LYS A 278 15.35 6.54 10.14
C LYS A 278 16.56 6.07 10.95
N LYS A 279 17.58 5.63 10.21
CA LYS A 279 18.83 5.08 10.74
C LYS A 279 19.59 6.05 11.64
N ASP A 280 19.60 7.34 11.33
CA ASP A 280 20.40 8.35 12.02
C ASP A 280 20.07 8.47 13.51
N LYS A 281 18.81 8.21 13.89
CA LYS A 281 18.33 8.30 15.27
C LYS A 281 17.75 7.00 15.82
N ASP A 282 17.82 5.91 15.06
CA ASP A 282 17.13 4.65 15.38
C ASP A 282 15.65 4.93 15.71
N SER A 283 14.94 5.55 14.76
CA SER A 283 13.60 6.07 14.97
C SER A 283 12.64 5.71 13.83
N VAL A 284 11.35 5.80 14.10
CA VAL A 284 10.27 5.64 13.11
C VAL A 284 9.54 6.97 12.98
N VAL A 285 9.56 7.52 11.78
CA VAL A 285 8.79 8.72 11.42
C VAL A 285 7.48 8.30 10.79
N VAL A 286 6.39 8.86 11.29
CA VAL A 286 5.03 8.61 10.81
C VAL A 286 4.40 9.92 10.42
N TYR A 287 3.84 9.98 9.22
CA TYR A 287 3.04 11.11 8.76
C TYR A 287 1.59 10.69 8.54
N TRP A 288 0.72 11.12 9.44
CA TRP A 288 -0.73 10.95 9.42
C TRP A 288 -1.34 12.02 8.53
N ALA A 289 -1.36 11.77 7.23
CA ALA A 289 -1.40 12.84 6.23
C ALA A 289 -2.80 13.37 5.90
N SER A 290 -3.85 12.62 6.24
CA SER A 290 -5.22 12.87 5.78
C SER A 290 -6.26 12.91 6.90
N ILE A 291 -5.82 13.14 8.14
CA ILE A 291 -6.72 13.37 9.28
C ILE A 291 -7.67 14.53 8.97
N GLY A 292 -8.97 14.32 9.18
CA GLY A 292 -10.01 15.34 8.96
C GLY A 292 -10.24 15.69 7.49
N VAL A 293 -9.70 14.92 6.54
CA VAL A 293 -9.97 15.17 5.12
C VAL A 293 -11.47 15.01 4.83
N GLY A 294 -12.04 15.97 4.11
CA GLY A 294 -13.47 15.99 3.80
C GLY A 294 -14.38 16.53 4.91
N THR A 295 -13.85 16.88 6.09
CA THR A 295 -14.64 17.55 7.13
C THR A 295 -14.62 19.08 6.96
N PRO A 296 -15.63 19.80 7.47
CA PRO A 296 -15.68 21.27 7.38
C PRO A 296 -14.50 21.99 8.03
N GLU A 297 -13.88 21.37 9.04
CA GLU A 297 -12.73 21.91 9.77
C GLU A 297 -11.43 21.92 8.93
N GLY A 298 -11.43 21.17 7.82
CA GLY A 298 -10.27 20.99 6.95
C GLY A 298 -9.27 19.96 7.50
N GLY A 299 -8.34 19.55 6.63
CA GLY A 299 -7.32 18.57 6.99
C GLY A 299 -6.42 19.06 8.14
N ALA A 300 -6.12 18.15 9.07
CA ALA A 300 -5.26 18.38 10.22
C ALA A 300 -4.16 17.30 10.33
N PRO A 301 -3.22 17.20 9.37
CA PRO A 301 -2.19 16.19 9.40
C PRO A 301 -1.36 16.24 10.69
N VAL A 302 -0.80 15.10 11.07
CA VAL A 302 0.12 14.99 12.20
C VAL A 302 1.41 14.35 11.71
N LEU A 303 2.56 14.84 12.16
CA LEU A 303 3.85 14.17 12.01
C LEU A 303 4.33 13.74 13.40
N THR A 304 4.66 12.47 13.55
CA THR A 304 5.21 11.91 14.78
C THR A 304 6.54 11.23 14.51
N GLU A 305 7.48 11.31 15.45
CA GLU A 305 8.69 10.51 15.46
C GLU A 305 8.76 9.73 16.77
N PHE A 306 9.08 8.44 16.69
CA PHE A 306 9.23 7.53 17.83
C PHE A 306 10.64 6.97 17.82
N ARG A 307 11.30 6.86 18.97
CA ARG A 307 12.48 5.98 19.04
C ARG A 307 12.05 4.54 18.79
N TRP A 308 12.90 3.74 18.18
CA TRP A 308 12.59 2.36 17.85
C TRP A 308 12.12 1.59 19.10
N GLY A 309 11.02 0.85 18.95
CA GLY A 309 10.39 0.11 20.05
C GLY A 309 9.47 0.92 20.97
N GLU A 310 9.61 2.24 21.05
CA GLU A 310 8.82 3.10 21.94
C GLU A 310 7.39 3.34 21.42
N LYS A 311 6.48 3.72 22.31
CA LYS A 311 5.07 4.05 22.01
C LYS A 311 4.70 5.49 22.38
N GLU A 312 5.64 6.26 22.91
CA GLU A 312 5.49 7.68 23.18
C GLU A 312 6.27 8.44 22.11
N PRO A 313 5.66 9.38 21.38
CA PRO A 313 6.37 10.13 20.36
C PRO A 313 7.36 11.11 21.01
N VAL A 314 8.59 11.12 20.53
CA VAL A 314 9.59 12.15 20.90
C VAL A 314 9.35 13.47 20.17
N VAL A 315 8.61 13.42 19.05
CA VAL A 315 8.11 14.59 18.32
C VAL A 315 6.65 14.32 17.96
N GLU A 316 5.76 15.28 18.22
CA GLU A 316 4.41 15.32 17.65
C GLU A 316 4.14 16.75 17.13
N MET A 317 3.97 16.88 15.82
CA MET A 317 3.70 18.16 15.14
C MET A 317 2.34 18.09 14.46
N LYS A 318 1.44 19.02 14.82
CA LYS A 318 0.10 19.11 14.24
C LYS A 318 0.03 20.24 13.22
N PHE A 319 -0.41 19.93 12.02
CA PHE A 319 -0.69 20.88 10.96
C PHE A 319 -2.19 21.23 10.96
N LYS A 320 -2.56 22.38 10.41
CA LYS A 320 -3.96 22.82 10.31
C LYS A 320 -4.23 23.42 8.94
N GLY A 321 -5.42 23.19 8.41
CA GLY A 321 -5.87 23.78 7.15
C GLY A 321 -5.04 23.30 5.94
N THR A 322 -4.55 22.07 5.98
CA THR A 322 -3.73 21.50 4.92
C THR A 322 -4.01 20.02 4.73
N PHE A 323 -3.65 19.48 3.58
CA PHE A 323 -3.75 18.06 3.25
C PHE A 323 -2.41 17.58 2.71
N GLY A 324 -1.95 16.43 3.20
CA GLY A 324 -0.65 15.87 2.83
C GLY A 324 -0.76 14.62 1.98
N TYR A 325 0.24 14.38 1.13
CA TYR A 325 0.46 13.08 0.51
C TYR A 325 1.42 12.23 1.35
N ARG A 326 2.66 12.70 1.49
CA ARG A 326 3.71 12.13 2.35
C ARG A 326 4.54 13.26 2.95
N ALA A 327 5.32 12.96 3.99
CA ALA A 327 6.35 13.85 4.51
C ALA A 327 7.62 13.05 4.75
N LEU A 328 8.77 13.69 4.57
CA LEU A 328 10.08 13.14 4.92
C LEU A 328 10.88 14.18 5.71
N PRO A 329 11.65 13.76 6.73
CA PRO A 329 12.68 14.61 7.30
C PRO A 329 13.77 14.83 6.25
N VAL A 330 14.24 16.06 6.12
CA VAL A 330 15.32 16.43 5.20
C VAL A 330 16.55 16.79 6.02
N ASP A 331 17.70 16.19 5.70
CA ASP A 331 19.01 16.63 6.21
C ASP A 331 19.63 17.61 5.20
N PRO A 332 19.75 18.91 5.55
CA PRO A 332 20.39 19.89 4.67
C PRO A 332 21.84 19.55 4.31
N ASN A 333 22.56 18.84 5.17
CA ASN A 333 23.95 18.48 4.90
C ASN A 333 24.05 17.44 3.78
N LEU A 334 23.10 16.50 3.71
CA LEU A 334 23.01 15.54 2.60
C LEU A 334 22.48 16.19 1.32
N ALA A 335 21.56 17.16 1.44
CA ALA A 335 21.00 17.85 0.28
C ALA A 335 22.05 18.63 -0.53
N PHE A 336 23.12 19.10 0.13
CA PHE A 336 24.17 19.90 -0.47
C PHE A 336 25.58 19.29 -0.30
N SER A 337 25.69 18.01 0.04
CA SER A 337 26.97 17.31 0.09
C SER A 337 27.61 17.29 -1.30
N LYS A 338 28.86 17.73 -1.39
CA LYS A 338 29.62 17.83 -2.65
C LYS A 338 30.01 16.49 -3.21
#